data_AF-A0A946NPP2-F1
#
_entry.id   AF-A0A946NPP2-F1
#
_cell.length_a   1.000
_cell.length_b   1.000
_cell.length_c   1.000
_cell.angle_alpha   90.00
_cell.angle_beta   90.00
_cell.angle_gamma   90.00
#
_symmetry.space_group_name_H-M   'P 1'
#
loop_
_entity.id
_entity.type
_entity.pdbx_description
1 polymer ?
#
loop_
_entity_poly.entity_id
_entity_poly.type
_entity_poly.pdbx_seq_one_letter_code
_entity_poly.pdbx_strand_id
1 'polypeptide(L)'
;MKKYLVILSLIFGNFFLVSTSHAYLAVGYMKCDKVNQLVEDNNPDVKTMIMFWFSGYYTGRNYETSSYPLKPDPELIYIATVNYCSKNPQNDTVDLADFLYSSLL
;
A
#
# COMPACT_ATOMS: atom_id res chain seq x y z
N MET A 1 2.57 -39.20 40.63
CA MET A 1 1.46 -38.63 39.82
C MET A 1 1.31 -37.12 39.96
N LYS A 2 1.24 -36.54 41.18
CA LYS A 2 1.12 -35.07 41.38
C LYS A 2 2.18 -34.21 40.67
N LYS A 3 3.45 -34.63 40.64
CA LYS A 3 4.54 -33.87 39.98
C LYS A 3 4.36 -33.74 38.46
N TYR A 4 3.82 -34.76 37.81
CA TYR A 4 3.54 -34.74 36.37
C TYR A 4 2.34 -33.86 36.02
N LEU A 5 1.34 -33.77 36.91
CA LEU A 5 0.20 -32.88 36.74
C LEU A 5 0.59 -31.40 36.78
N VAL A 6 1.55 -31.02 37.63
CA VAL A 6 2.07 -29.64 37.71
C VAL A 6 2.84 -29.26 36.44
N ILE A 7 3.64 -30.19 35.91
CA ILE A 7 4.37 -29.98 34.65
C ILE A 7 3.37 -29.86 33.49
N LEU A 8 2.35 -30.72 33.46
CA LEU A 8 1.30 -30.67 32.45
C LEU A 8 0.54 -29.33 32.50
N SER A 9 0.18 -28.83 33.68
CA SER A 9 -0.50 -27.55 33.83
C SER A 9 0.37 -26.36 33.40
N LEU A 10 1.68 -26.43 33.62
CA LEU A 10 2.61 -25.40 33.14
C LEU A 10 2.70 -25.39 31.62
N ILE A 11 2.76 -26.56 30.97
CA ILE A 11 2.83 -26.66 29.51
C ILE A 11 1.53 -26.12 28.87
N PHE A 12 0.36 -26.58 29.35
CA PHE A 12 -0.92 -26.10 28.83
C PHE A 12 -1.14 -24.61 29.14
N GLY A 13 -0.78 -24.15 30.34
CA GLY A 13 -0.87 -22.72 30.70
C GLY A 13 -0.06 -21.81 29.78
N ASN A 14 1.15 -22.23 29.38
CA ASN A 14 1.98 -21.46 28.44
C ASN A 14 1.46 -21.53 26.99
N PHE A 15 0.80 -22.63 26.60
CA PHE A 15 0.19 -22.76 25.27
C PHE A 15 -1.03 -21.87 25.07
N PHE A 16 -1.69 -21.42 26.15
CA PHE A 16 -2.79 -20.45 26.07
C PHE A 16 -2.33 -18.99 26.18
N LEU A 17 -1.05 -18.74 26.44
CA LEU A 17 -0.45 -17.41 26.52
C LEU A 17 0.21 -16.95 25.20
N VAL A 18 0.26 -17.80 24.17
CA VAL A 18 0.68 -17.38 22.82
C VAL A 18 -0.40 -16.48 22.24
N SER A 19 -0.16 -15.17 22.35
CA SER A 19 -0.94 -14.12 21.70
C SER A 19 -1.04 -14.36 20.20
N THR A 20 -2.22 -14.09 19.63
CA THR A 20 -2.42 -14.11 18.19
C THR A 20 -1.61 -12.98 17.54
N SER A 21 -0.54 -13.33 16.82
CA SER A 21 0.15 -12.37 15.95
C SER A 21 -0.76 -12.08 14.74
N HIS A 22 -1.32 -10.88 14.69
CA HIS A 22 -2.07 -10.42 13.52
C HIS A 22 -1.09 -9.91 12.45
N ALA A 23 -0.82 -10.75 11.45
CA ALA A 23 -0.23 -10.27 10.22
C ALA A 23 -1.33 -9.59 9.41
N TYR A 24 -1.17 -8.29 9.11
CA TYR A 24 -2.00 -7.61 8.12
C TYR A 24 -1.22 -7.47 6.82
N LEU A 25 -1.92 -7.59 5.69
CA LEU A 25 -1.32 -7.29 4.41
C LEU A 25 -1.19 -5.78 4.29
N ALA A 26 0.03 -5.26 4.47
CA ALA A 26 0.35 -3.88 4.18
C ALA A 26 0.49 -3.73 2.66
N VAL A 27 -0.59 -3.28 2.04
CA VAL A 27 -0.61 -3.02 0.61
C VAL A 27 -0.15 -1.58 0.39
N GLY A 28 0.95 -1.39 -0.34
CA GLY A 28 1.56 -0.07 -0.48
C GLY A 28 0.80 0.91 -1.37
N TYR A 29 -0.07 0.40 -2.25
CA TYR A 29 -0.91 1.23 -3.13
C TYR A 29 -2.14 1.79 -2.41
N MET A 30 -2.65 2.91 -2.90
CA MET A 30 -3.83 3.55 -2.34
C MET A 30 -5.07 3.08 -3.09
N LYS A 31 -6.13 2.78 -2.35
CA LYS A 31 -7.46 2.58 -2.92
C LYS A 31 -8.00 3.92 -3.42
N CYS A 32 -8.66 3.93 -4.58
CA CYS A 32 -9.14 5.18 -5.16
C CYS A 32 -10.25 5.84 -4.33
N ASP A 33 -11.08 5.06 -3.62
CA ASP A 33 -12.03 5.59 -2.65
C ASP A 33 -11.35 6.43 -1.55
N LYS A 34 -10.20 5.96 -1.06
CA LYS A 34 -9.42 6.65 -0.03
C LYS A 34 -8.78 7.92 -0.58
N VAL A 35 -8.29 7.89 -1.81
CA VAL A 35 -7.79 9.10 -2.48
C VAL A 35 -8.91 10.14 -2.59
N ASN A 36 -10.09 9.74 -3.08
CA ASN A 36 -11.23 10.64 -3.22
C ASN A 36 -11.63 11.25 -1.87
N GLN A 37 -11.71 10.43 -0.82
CA GLN A 37 -11.98 10.91 0.54
C GLN A 37 -10.96 11.97 1.00
N LEU A 38 -9.66 11.71 0.82
CA LEU A 38 -8.61 12.64 1.25
C LEU A 38 -8.65 13.96 0.46
N VAL A 39 -9.03 13.92 -0.81
CA VAL A 39 -9.22 15.12 -1.64
C VAL A 39 -10.44 15.91 -1.19
N GLU A 40 -11.56 15.25 -0.93
CA GLU A 40 -12.79 15.88 -0.41
C GLU A 40 -12.57 16.54 0.96
N ASP A 41 -11.80 15.88 1.83
CA ASP A 41 -11.42 16.39 3.15
C ASP A 41 -10.39 17.54 3.09
N ASN A 42 -9.95 17.97 1.90
CA ASN A 42 -8.88 18.94 1.68
C ASN A 42 -7.61 18.60 2.48
N ASN A 43 -7.26 17.32 2.56
CA ASN A 43 -6.10 16.87 3.30
C ASN A 43 -4.81 17.47 2.67
N PRO A 44 -3.97 18.19 3.44
CA PRO A 44 -2.79 18.87 2.88
C PRO A 44 -1.72 17.90 2.36
N ASP A 45 -1.73 16.66 2.83
CA ASP A 45 -0.70 15.67 2.53
C ASP A 45 -1.06 14.79 1.33
N VAL A 46 -2.31 14.80 0.85
CA VAL A 46 -2.78 13.86 -0.20
C VAL A 46 -1.91 13.94 -1.47
N LYS A 47 -1.52 15.15 -1.87
CA LYS A 47 -0.67 15.38 -3.03
C LYS A 47 0.71 14.77 -2.82
N THR A 48 1.33 15.04 -1.68
CA THR A 48 2.64 14.52 -1.30
C THR A 48 2.62 12.98 -1.21
N MET A 49 1.57 12.40 -0.62
CA MET A 49 1.38 10.95 -0.54
C MET A 49 1.31 10.30 -1.93
N ILE A 50 0.50 10.84 -2.84
CA ILE A 50 0.40 10.37 -4.23
C ILE A 50 1.78 10.43 -4.90
N MET A 51 2.44 11.58 -4.82
CA MET A 51 3.75 11.78 -5.44
C MET A 51 4.82 10.80 -4.93
N PHE A 52 4.91 10.59 -3.62
CA PHE A 52 5.86 9.65 -3.04
C PHE A 52 5.58 8.22 -3.48
N TRP A 53 4.32 7.83 -3.47
CA TRP A 53 3.93 6.48 -3.87
C TRP A 53 4.28 6.19 -5.33
N PHE A 54 3.93 7.10 -6.26
CA PHE A 54 4.31 6.96 -7.68
C PHE A 54 5.83 6.94 -7.88
N SER A 55 6.57 7.77 -7.14
CA SER A 55 8.04 7.77 -7.20
C SER A 55 8.65 6.43 -6.76
N GLY A 56 8.11 5.83 -5.69
CA GLY A 56 8.53 4.51 -5.23
C GLY A 56 8.22 3.42 -6.25
N TYR A 57 7.01 3.45 -6.81
CA TYR A 57 6.58 2.53 -7.86
C TYR A 57 7.52 2.56 -9.08
N TYR A 58 7.81 3.75 -9.63
CA TYR A 58 8.72 3.89 -10.78
C TYR A 58 10.12 3.38 -10.45
N THR A 59 10.62 3.63 -9.24
CA THR A 59 11.93 3.14 -8.80
C THR A 59 11.97 1.61 -8.79
N GLY A 60 10.93 0.96 -8.25
CA GLY A 60 10.80 -0.50 -8.25
C GLY A 60 10.74 -1.07 -9.66
N ARG A 61 9.89 -0.50 -10.54
CA ARG A 61 9.76 -0.96 -11.92
C ARG A 61 11.02 -0.75 -12.75
N ASN A 62 11.74 0.34 -12.54
CA ASN A 62 13.02 0.57 -13.20
C ASN A 62 14.03 -0.52 -12.87
N TYR A 63 14.08 -0.93 -11.59
CA TYR A 63 14.93 -2.04 -11.16
C TYR A 63 14.50 -3.37 -11.79
N GLU A 64 13.21 -3.68 -11.80
CA GLU A 64 12.67 -4.94 -12.35
C GLU A 64 12.84 -5.06 -13.87
N THR A 65 12.67 -3.96 -14.60
CA THR A 65 12.63 -3.96 -16.07
C THR A 65 13.93 -3.53 -16.72
N SER A 66 14.89 -2.99 -15.95
CA SER A 66 16.09 -2.33 -16.48
C SER A 66 15.78 -1.20 -17.49
N SER A 67 14.60 -0.59 -17.36
CA SER A 67 14.19 0.59 -18.13
C SER A 67 14.14 1.82 -17.22
N TYR A 68 14.48 2.99 -17.78
CA TYR A 68 14.58 4.23 -17.02
C TYR A 68 13.84 5.37 -17.74
N PRO A 69 12.51 5.26 -17.92
CA PRO A 69 11.73 6.34 -18.49
C PRO A 69 11.86 7.62 -17.66
N LEU A 70 11.67 8.76 -18.32
CA LEU A 70 11.65 10.05 -17.64
C LEU A 70 10.59 10.05 -16.54
N LYS A 71 10.97 10.53 -15.36
CA LYS A 71 10.04 10.67 -14.25
C LYS A 71 8.96 11.69 -14.63
N PRO A 72 7.67 11.35 -14.56
CA PRO A 72 6.59 12.26 -14.90
C PRO A 72 6.52 13.43 -13.93
N ASP A 73 6.03 14.56 -14.43
CA ASP A 73 5.84 15.77 -13.63
C ASP A 73 4.90 15.49 -12.43
N PRO A 74 5.29 15.89 -11.21
CA PRO A 74 4.49 15.56 -10.02
C PRO A 74 3.10 16.19 -9.99
N GLU A 75 2.91 17.37 -10.58
CA GLU A 75 1.60 18.01 -10.69
C GLU A 75 0.70 17.20 -11.61
N LEU A 76 1.24 16.79 -12.76
CA LEU A 76 0.50 15.96 -13.71
C LEU A 76 0.12 14.61 -13.11
N ILE A 77 0.99 13.99 -12.32
CA ILE A 77 0.68 12.76 -11.60
C ILE A 77 -0.47 12.96 -10.61
N TYR A 78 -0.44 14.04 -9.84
CA TYR A 78 -1.53 14.36 -8.92
C TYR A 78 -2.86 14.53 -9.67
N ILE A 79 -2.89 15.38 -10.71
CA ILE A 79 -4.09 15.63 -11.52
C ILE A 79 -4.61 14.35 -12.15
N ALA A 80 -3.73 13.54 -12.74
CA ALA A 80 -4.09 12.28 -13.36
C ALA A 80 -4.67 11.30 -12.33
N THR A 81 -4.08 11.21 -11.14
CA THR A 81 -4.54 10.32 -10.07
C THR A 81 -5.93 10.72 -9.58
N VAL A 82 -6.16 12.01 -9.28
CA VAL A 82 -7.47 12.50 -8.83
C VAL A 82 -8.55 12.28 -9.90
N ASN A 83 -8.23 12.59 -11.16
CA ASN A 83 -9.16 12.37 -12.28
C ASN A 83 -9.46 10.88 -12.49
N TYR A 84 -8.45 10.02 -12.41
CA TYR A 84 -8.63 8.57 -12.52
C TYR A 84 -9.49 8.02 -11.39
N CYS A 85 -9.18 8.36 -10.14
CA CYS A 85 -9.87 7.82 -8.97
C CYS A 85 -11.30 8.34 -8.83
N SER A 86 -11.58 9.58 -9.23
CA SER A 86 -12.96 10.10 -9.25
C SER A 86 -13.86 9.31 -10.22
N LYS A 87 -13.30 8.77 -11.31
CA LYS A 87 -14.02 7.96 -12.30
C LYS A 87 -14.05 6.47 -11.95
N ASN A 88 -13.08 5.99 -11.19
CA ASN A 88 -12.88 4.57 -10.89
C ASN A 88 -12.70 4.34 -9.38
N PRO A 89 -13.73 4.59 -8.55
CA PRO A 89 -13.59 4.56 -7.08
C PRO A 89 -13.27 3.16 -6.52
N GLN A 90 -13.54 2.10 -7.27
CA GLN A 90 -13.28 0.71 -6.86
C GLN A 90 -11.88 0.20 -7.27
N ASN A 91 -11.11 1.01 -8.01
CA ASN A 91 -9.79 0.63 -8.49
C ASN A 91 -8.68 1.07 -7.53
N ASP A 92 -7.45 0.69 -7.86
CA ASP A 92 -6.26 1.01 -7.10
C ASP A 92 -5.36 1.98 -7.86
N THR A 93 -4.58 2.80 -7.15
CA THR A 93 -3.61 3.70 -7.80
C THR A 93 -2.54 2.93 -8.58
N VAL A 94 -2.33 1.65 -8.27
CA VAL A 94 -1.43 0.75 -9.02
C VAL A 94 -1.85 0.56 -10.47
N ASP A 95 -3.15 0.50 -10.75
CA ASP A 95 -3.66 0.33 -12.12
C ASP A 95 -3.27 1.52 -12.99
N LEU A 96 -3.38 2.74 -12.44
CA LEU A 96 -2.93 3.95 -13.12
C LEU A 96 -1.40 3.99 -13.27
N ALA A 97 -0.66 3.59 -12.25
CA ALA A 97 0.81 3.59 -12.31
C ALA A 97 1.36 2.60 -13.32
N ASP A 98 0.80 1.39 -13.40
CA ASP A 98 1.12 0.40 -14.43
C ASP A 98 0.87 0.98 -15.82
N PHE A 99 -0.28 1.62 -16.04
CA PHE A 99 -0.62 2.25 -17.31
C PHE A 99 0.35 3.38 -17.69
N LEU A 100 0.61 4.31 -16.76
CA LEU A 100 1.49 5.45 -17.02
C LEU A 100 2.94 5.02 -17.24
N TYR A 101 3.44 4.08 -16.44
CA TYR A 101 4.79 3.55 -16.60
C TYR A 101 4.94 2.85 -17.95
N SER A 102 4.00 1.98 -18.30
CA SER A 102 4.03 1.22 -19.56
C SER A 102 3.88 2.11 -20.79
N SER A 103 3.24 3.27 -20.67
CA SER A 103 3.10 4.25 -21.75
C SER A 103 4.38 5.04 -22.03
N LEU A 104 5.40 4.93 -21.18
CA LEU A 104 6.68 5.62 -21.30
C LEU A 104 7.81 4.69 -21.78
N LEU A 105 7.52 3.40 -21.95
CA LEU A 105 8.43 2.39 -22.51
C LEU A 105 8.30 2.36 -24.04
#